data_AF-A0A3D1YHA5-F1
#
_entry.id   AF-A0A3D1YHA5-F1
#
_cell.length_a   1.000
_cell.length_b   1.000
_cell.length_c   1.000
_cell.angle_alpha   90.00
_cell.angle_beta   90.00
_cell.angle_gamma   90.00
#
_symmetry.space_group_name_H-M   'P 1'
#
loop_
_entity.id
_entity.type
_entity.pdbx_description
1 polymer ?
#
loop_
_entity_poly.entity_id
_entity_poly.type
_entity_poly.pdbx_seq_one_letter_code
_entity_poly.pdbx_strand_id
1 'polypeptide(L)'
;MEAFINDWFSVGLSVIVGGGAIMGLFVASFLFSSRRKSSLKLTTYECGIPSTGFFWANINFRFYIFGILFLIFDVEAVFLFPWALVFLAQKELGNVLPFYAMMMFLFILFFAIFYGWRKGVFEWQK
;
A
#
# COMPACT_ATOMS: atom_id res chain seq x y z
N MET A 1 -7.30 -28.30 -12.33
CA MET A 1 -7.78 -27.26 -13.26
C MET A 1 -9.10 -26.66 -12.77
N GLU A 2 -10.12 -27.48 -12.48
CA GLU A 2 -11.42 -26.96 -12.03
C GLU A 2 -11.39 -26.22 -10.68
N ALA A 3 -10.66 -26.73 -9.68
CA ALA A 3 -10.49 -26.02 -8.40
C ALA A 3 -9.88 -24.62 -8.57
N PHE A 4 -8.83 -24.50 -9.39
CA PHE A 4 -8.21 -23.21 -9.71
C PHE A 4 -9.20 -22.24 -10.38
N ILE A 5 -9.99 -22.71 -11.35
CA ILE A 5 -11.01 -21.89 -12.01
C ILE A 5 -12.07 -21.41 -11.01
N ASN A 6 -12.50 -22.31 -10.11
CA ASN A 6 -13.50 -21.99 -9.09
C ASN A 6 -12.97 -20.98 -8.05
N ASP A 7 -11.70 -21.09 -7.66
CA ASP A 7 -11.06 -20.16 -6.72
C ASP A 7 -10.99 -18.75 -7.31
N TRP A 8 -10.48 -18.62 -8.54
CA TRP A 8 -10.39 -17.32 -9.21
C TRP A 8 -11.76 -16.74 -9.56
N PHE A 9 -12.72 -17.59 -9.92
CA PHE A 9 -14.11 -17.18 -10.10
C PHE A 9 -14.70 -16.62 -8.81
N SER A 10 -14.44 -17.27 -7.67
CA SER A 10 -14.91 -16.82 -6.35
C SER A 10 -14.28 -15.47 -5.96
N VAL A 11 -12.98 -15.30 -6.21
CA VAL A 11 -12.29 -14.01 -6.01
C VAL A 11 -12.90 -12.93 -6.89
N GLY A 12 -13.06 -13.17 -8.19
CA GLY A 12 -13.68 -12.21 -9.12
C GLY A 12 -15.11 -11.84 -8.70
N LEU A 13 -15.92 -12.84 -8.34
CA LEU A 13 -17.28 -12.64 -7.86
C LEU A 13 -17.32 -11.79 -6.59
N SER A 14 -16.43 -12.05 -5.63
CA SER A 14 -16.36 -11.27 -4.38
C SER A 14 -16.02 -9.80 -4.63
N VAL A 15 -15.13 -9.50 -5.57
CA VAL A 15 -14.79 -8.12 -5.97
C VAL A 15 -16.00 -7.44 -6.61
N ILE A 16 -16.72 -8.15 -7.48
CA ILE A 16 -17.93 -7.62 -8.15
C ILE A 16 -19.04 -7.35 -7.13
N VAL A 17 -19.31 -8.30 -6.24
CA VAL A 17 -20.35 -8.16 -5.21
C VAL A 17 -19.99 -7.05 -4.22
N GLY A 18 -18.75 -7.01 -3.73
CA GLY A 18 -18.29 -5.98 -2.81
C GLY A 18 -18.29 -4.58 -3.43
N GLY A 19 -17.74 -4.45 -4.64
CA GLY A 19 -17.76 -3.20 -5.41
C GLY A 19 -19.18 -2.76 -5.75
N GLY A 20 -20.03 -3.70 -6.16
CA GLY A 20 -21.45 -3.47 -6.44
C GLY A 20 -22.22 -3.03 -5.21
N ALA A 21 -21.95 -3.60 -4.03
CA ALA A 21 -22.56 -3.19 -2.78
C ALA A 21 -22.16 -1.75 -2.40
N ILE A 22 -20.86 -1.42 -2.47
CA ILE A 22 -20.37 -0.06 -2.20
C ILE A 22 -20.99 0.95 -3.18
N MET A 23 -21.01 0.62 -4.47
CA MET A 23 -21.63 1.45 -5.50
C MET A 23 -23.14 1.60 -5.27
N GLY A 24 -23.83 0.52 -4.89
CA GLY A 24 -25.24 0.52 -4.52
C GLY A 24 -25.53 1.47 -3.35
N LEU A 25 -24.66 1.50 -2.34
CA LEU A 25 -24.77 2.46 -1.22
C LEU A 25 -24.59 3.90 -1.69
N PHE A 26 -23.63 4.17 -2.59
CA PHE A 26 -23.48 5.50 -3.18
C PHE A 26 -24.69 5.92 -4.01
N VAL A 27 -25.26 5.02 -4.81
CA VAL A 27 -26.47 5.27 -5.61
C VAL A 27 -27.68 5.50 -4.70
N ALA A 28 -27.86 4.68 -3.66
CA ALA A 28 -28.92 4.87 -2.68
C ALA A 28 -28.78 6.22 -1.97
N SER A 29 -27.58 6.57 -1.50
CA SER A 29 -27.29 7.90 -0.94
C SER A 29 -27.58 9.01 -1.95
N PHE A 30 -27.22 8.82 -3.21
CA PHE A 30 -27.48 9.77 -4.28
C PHE A 30 -28.99 10.01 -4.48
N LEU A 31 -29.81 8.94 -4.47
CA LEU A 31 -31.26 8.99 -4.73
C LEU A 31 -32.07 9.46 -3.51
N PHE A 32 -31.74 8.98 -2.31
CA PHE A 32 -32.55 9.21 -1.11
C PHE A 32 -32.08 10.41 -0.25
N SER A 33 -30.89 10.96 -0.49
CA SER A 33 -30.37 12.08 0.30
C SER A 33 -31.07 13.41 -0.01
N SER A 34 -31.39 14.19 1.03
CA SER A 34 -31.94 15.54 0.90
C SER A 34 -30.86 16.54 0.45
N ARG A 35 -30.88 16.92 -0.83
CA ARG A 35 -29.90 17.81 -1.44
C ARG A 35 -30.22 19.29 -1.23
N ARG A 36 -30.06 19.78 0.00
CA ARG A 36 -30.13 21.23 0.27
C ARG A 36 -28.81 21.91 -0.11
N LYS A 37 -28.64 22.21 -1.40
CA LYS A 37 -27.51 22.99 -1.92
C LYS A 37 -27.66 24.46 -1.47
N SER A 38 -26.58 25.03 -0.95
CA SER A 38 -26.45 26.45 -0.61
C SER A 38 -25.04 26.88 -1.01
N SER A 39 -24.84 28.12 -1.44
CA SER A 39 -23.52 28.63 -1.82
C SER A 39 -22.51 28.44 -0.68
N LEU A 40 -22.92 28.72 0.56
CA LEU A 40 -22.10 28.54 1.77
C LEU A 40 -21.76 27.08 2.09
N LYS A 41 -22.56 26.10 1.65
CA LYS A 41 -22.25 24.66 1.86
C LYS A 41 -21.26 24.13 0.83
N LEU A 42 -21.03 24.87 -0.25
CA LEU A 42 -20.14 24.50 -1.35
C LEU A 42 -18.78 25.22 -1.27
N THR A 43 -18.57 26.06 -0.24
CA THR A 43 -17.27 26.70 0.03
C THR A 43 -16.38 25.77 0.85
N THR A 44 -15.06 25.87 0.64
CA THR A 44 -14.05 25.16 1.44
C THR A 44 -14.18 25.52 2.92
N TYR A 45 -14.02 24.53 3.80
CA TYR A 45 -14.05 24.74 5.24
C TYR A 45 -12.76 25.41 5.74
N GLU A 46 -12.89 26.58 6.35
CA GLU A 46 -11.79 27.38 6.93
C GLU A 46 -12.23 27.98 8.29
N CYS A 47 -12.70 27.14 9.22
CA CYS A 47 -13.03 27.53 10.61
C CYS A 47 -13.93 28.79 10.77
N GLY A 48 -14.81 29.08 9.81
CA GLY A 48 -15.75 30.21 9.85
C GLY A 48 -15.26 31.50 9.18
N ILE A 49 -14.05 31.52 8.62
CA ILE A 49 -13.57 32.63 7.78
C ILE A 49 -13.74 32.29 6.28
N PRO A 50 -13.89 33.30 5.41
CA PRO A 50 -13.91 33.07 3.96
C PRO A 50 -12.62 32.39 3.51
N SER A 51 -12.74 31.31 2.74
CA SER A 51 -11.58 30.60 2.25
C SER A 51 -10.73 31.51 1.38
N THR A 52 -9.48 31.68 1.77
CA THR A 52 -8.45 32.24 0.90
C THR A 52 -8.10 31.18 -0.16
N GLY A 53 -7.75 31.62 -1.37
CA GLY A 53 -7.46 30.72 -2.48
C GLY A 53 -6.37 29.70 -2.15
N PHE A 54 -6.23 28.67 -3.00
CA PHE A 54 -5.26 27.60 -2.81
C PHE A 54 -3.84 28.17 -2.66
N PHE A 55 -3.31 28.16 -1.44
CA PHE A 55 -1.89 28.40 -1.22
C PHE A 55 -1.13 27.13 -1.59
N TRP A 56 0.01 27.29 -2.27
CA TRP A 56 0.94 26.19 -2.49
C TRP A 56 1.41 25.70 -1.12
N ALA A 57 0.76 24.66 -0.60
CA ALA A 57 1.26 23.96 0.56
C ALA A 57 2.62 23.38 0.17
N ASN A 58 3.66 23.74 0.92
CA ASN A 58 4.98 23.14 0.78
C ASN A 58 4.88 21.67 1.18
N ILE A 59 4.51 20.80 0.23
CA ILE A 59 4.52 19.36 0.44
C ILE A 59 5.96 18.97 0.74
N ASN A 60 6.18 18.41 1.92
CA ASN A 60 7.51 18.09 2.40
C ASN A 60 8.10 16.94 1.55
N PHE A 61 9.33 17.10 1.05
CA PHE A 61 10.03 16.08 0.26
C PHE A 61 10.20 14.74 1.00
N ARG A 62 10.05 14.73 2.34
CA ARG A 62 10.10 13.53 3.16
C ARG A 62 9.08 12.47 2.72
N PHE A 63 7.87 12.85 2.31
CA PHE A 63 6.88 11.89 1.81
C PHE A 63 7.38 11.10 0.59
N TYR A 64 8.16 11.74 -0.28
CA TYR A 64 8.78 11.10 -1.43
C TYR A 64 9.84 10.09 -1.03
N ILE A 65 10.67 10.40 -0.02
CA ILE A 65 11.67 9.45 0.48
C ILE A 65 11.01 8.20 1.05
N PHE A 66 9.95 8.37 1.86
CA PHE A 66 9.19 7.23 2.37
C PHE A 66 8.57 6.39 1.25
N GLY A 67 8.02 7.04 0.21
CA GLY A 67 7.45 6.34 -0.94
C GLY A 67 8.47 5.50 -1.71
N ILE A 68 9.66 6.05 -1.97
CA ILE A 68 10.73 5.31 -2.67
C ILE A 68 11.29 4.18 -1.81
N LEU A 69 11.54 4.42 -0.52
CA LEU A 69 12.02 3.38 0.39
C LEU A 69 11.01 2.23 0.49
N PHE A 70 9.72 2.54 0.57
CA PHE A 70 8.66 1.54 0.55
C PHE A 70 8.68 0.72 -0.76
N LEU A 71 8.77 1.39 -1.92
CA LEU A 71 8.79 0.70 -3.22
C LEU A 71 9.98 -0.24 -3.35
N ILE A 72 11.19 0.20 -2.95
CA ILE A 72 12.39 -0.64 -2.98
C ILE A 72 12.19 -1.88 -2.10
N PHE A 73 11.74 -1.68 -0.86
CA PHE A 73 11.53 -2.79 0.07
C PHE A 73 10.41 -3.74 -0.37
N ASP A 74 9.34 -3.23 -1.01
CA ASP A 74 8.24 -4.04 -1.53
C ASP A 74 8.72 -4.96 -2.67
N VAL A 75 9.52 -4.43 -3.60
CA VAL A 75 10.16 -5.22 -4.66
C VAL A 75 11.08 -6.29 -4.05
N GLU A 76 11.82 -5.95 -3.00
CA GLU A 76 12.70 -6.89 -2.30
C GLU A 76 11.93 -8.00 -1.59
N ALA A 77 10.77 -7.68 -1.00
CA ALA A 77 9.90 -8.65 -0.35
C ALA A 77 9.30 -9.66 -1.36
N VAL A 78 9.04 -9.25 -2.60
CA VAL A 78 8.57 -10.17 -3.65
C VAL A 78 9.57 -11.31 -3.91
N PHE A 79 10.88 -11.08 -3.72
CA PHE A 79 11.90 -12.14 -3.88
C PHE A 79 11.84 -13.22 -2.80
N LEU A 80 11.18 -12.97 -1.67
CA LEU A 80 11.01 -13.98 -0.61
C LEU A 80 10.15 -15.16 -1.08
N PHE A 81 9.18 -14.93 -1.97
CA PHE A 81 8.28 -15.98 -2.47
C PHE A 81 8.99 -17.04 -3.33
N PRO A 82 9.68 -16.69 -4.45
CA PRO A 82 10.39 -17.69 -5.24
C PRO A 82 11.51 -18.35 -4.46
N TRP A 83 12.19 -17.61 -3.56
CA TRP A 83 13.17 -18.22 -2.67
C TRP A 83 12.54 -19.28 -1.76
N ALA A 84 11.39 -19.00 -1.15
CA ALA A 84 10.74 -19.94 -0.23
C ALA A 84 10.40 -21.26 -0.95
N LEU A 85 9.93 -21.20 -2.20
CA LEU A 85 9.67 -22.38 -3.02
C LEU A 85 10.96 -23.16 -3.31
N VAL A 86 12.05 -22.48 -3.68
CA VAL A 86 13.35 -23.12 -3.93
C VAL A 86 13.90 -23.75 -2.66
N PHE A 87 13.81 -23.05 -1.52
CA PHE A 87 14.27 -23.56 -0.23
C PHE A 87 13.51 -24.84 0.16
N LEU A 88 12.18 -24.86 0.02
CA LEU A 88 11.39 -26.06 0.29
C LEU A 88 11.80 -27.24 -0.60
N ALA A 89 11.99 -27.01 -1.90
CA ALA A 89 12.41 -28.07 -2.83
C ALA A 89 13.84 -28.58 -2.56
N GLN A 90 14.78 -27.69 -2.20
CA GLN A 90 16.20 -28.02 -1.99
C GLN A 90 16.47 -28.59 -0.60
N LYS A 91 15.62 -28.28 0.39
CA LYS A 91 15.72 -28.83 1.74
C LYS A 91 15.56 -30.34 1.75
N GLU A 92 14.64 -30.89 0.96
CA GLU A 92 14.44 -32.35 0.80
C GLU A 92 15.68 -33.04 0.23
N LEU A 93 16.50 -32.32 -0.55
CA LEU A 93 17.75 -32.79 -1.14
C LEU A 93 18.96 -32.58 -0.23
N GLY A 94 18.77 -32.03 0.98
CA GLY A 94 19.85 -31.71 1.92
C GLY A 94 20.70 -30.50 1.54
N ASN A 95 20.29 -29.72 0.53
CA ASN A 95 21.05 -28.56 0.07
C ASN A 95 20.75 -27.30 0.91
N VAL A 96 21.78 -26.82 1.61
CA VAL A 96 21.69 -25.66 2.52
C VAL A 96 21.99 -24.32 1.85
N LEU A 97 22.44 -24.29 0.59
CA LEU A 97 22.82 -23.06 -0.11
C LEU A 97 21.71 -21.99 -0.14
N PRO A 98 20.43 -22.33 -0.45
CA PRO A 98 19.38 -21.32 -0.49
C PRO A 98 19.16 -20.62 0.85
N PHE A 99 19.36 -21.33 1.97
CA PHE A 99 19.23 -20.75 3.31
C PHE A 99 20.26 -19.64 3.52
N TYR A 100 21.55 -19.91 3.27
CA TYR A 100 22.61 -18.93 3.44
C TYR A 100 22.51 -17.76 2.46
N ALA A 101 22.07 -18.01 1.22
CA ALA A 101 21.80 -16.95 0.25
C ALA A 101 20.73 -15.98 0.76
N MET A 102 19.65 -16.49 1.39
CA MET A 102 18.62 -15.63 1.98
C MET A 102 19.08 -14.93 3.25
N MET A 103 19.87 -15.58 4.10
CA MET A 103 20.46 -14.89 5.26
C MET A 103 21.34 -13.72 4.83
N MET A 104 22.13 -13.89 3.76
CA MET A 104 22.92 -12.80 3.18
C MET A 104 22.02 -11.70 2.59
N PHE A 105 20.96 -12.05 1.88
CA PHE A 105 19.99 -11.09 1.34
C PHE A 105 19.32 -10.27 2.45
N LEU A 106 18.77 -10.92 3.48
CA LEU A 106 18.17 -10.26 4.64
C LEU A 106 19.17 -9.39 5.40
N PHE A 107 20.44 -9.80 5.48
CA PHE A 107 21.49 -9.00 6.09
C PHE A 107 21.73 -7.69 5.33
N ILE A 108 21.74 -7.74 3.99
CA ILE A 108 21.88 -6.54 3.15
C ILE A 108 20.68 -5.60 3.34
N LEU A 109 19.44 -6.14 3.37
CA LEU A 109 18.22 -5.37 3.64
C LEU A 109 18.28 -4.68 5.01
N PHE A 110 18.64 -5.44 6.03
CA PHE A 110 18.79 -4.93 7.38
C PHE A 110 19.83 -3.81 7.43
N PHE A 111 20.95 -3.97 6.74
CA PHE A 111 21.98 -2.94 6.67
C PHE A 111 21.50 -1.66 5.97
N ALA A 112 20.73 -1.78 4.88
CA ALA A 112 20.15 -0.63 4.19
C ALA A 112 19.19 0.17 5.09
N ILE A 113 18.30 -0.52 5.81
CA ILE A 113 17.38 0.09 6.78
C ILE A 113 18.16 0.74 7.93
N PHE A 114 19.12 0.02 8.50
CA PHE A 114 19.95 0.53 9.59
C PHE A 114 20.73 1.78 9.18
N TYR A 115 21.31 1.78 7.97
CA TYR A 115 21.99 2.95 7.42
C TYR A 115 21.03 4.14 7.26
N GLY A 116 19.85 3.93 6.68
CA GLY A 116 18.82 4.97 6.55
C GLY A 116 18.40 5.56 7.89
N TRP A 117 18.28 4.71 8.92
CA TRP A 117 17.98 5.16 10.28
C TRP A 117 19.11 5.99 10.88
N ARG A 118 20.37 5.54 10.75
CA ARG A 118 21.54 6.32 11.22
C ARG A 118 21.69 7.66 10.52
N LYS A 119 21.20 7.78 9.29
CA LYS A 119 21.16 9.04 8.51
C LYS A 119 19.96 9.94 8.84
N GLY A 120 19.07 9.54 9.74
CA GLY A 120 17.91 10.33 10.14
C GLY A 120 16.83 10.44 9.06
N VAL A 121 16.84 9.53 8.07
CA VAL A 121 15.87 9.54 6.96
C VAL A 121 14.44 9.35 7.45
N PHE A 122 14.28 8.69 8.59
CA PHE A 122 13.00 8.43 9.24
C PHE A 122 12.59 9.49 10.27
N GLU A 123 13.41 10.51 10.51
CA GLU A 123 13.11 11.52 11.53
C GLU A 123 12.05 12.51 11.05
N TRP A 124 10.94 12.55 11.77
CA TRP A 124 9.93 13.59 11.63
C TRP A 124 10.28 14.77 12.54
N GLN A 125 11.19 15.64 12.08
CA GLN A 125 11.44 16.89 12.80
C GLN A 125 10.21 17.80 12.63
N LYS A 126 9.72 18.33 13.75
CA LYS A 126 8.60 19.28 13.83
C LYS A 126 8.84 20.50 12.94
#